data_AF-A0A967TKL9-F1
#
_entry.id   AF-A0A967TKL9-F1
#
_cell.length_a   1.000
_cell.length_b   1.000
_cell.length_c   1.000
_cell.angle_alpha   90.00
_cell.angle_beta   90.00
_cell.angle_gamma   90.00
#
_symmetry.space_group_name_H-M   'P 1'
#
loop_
_entity.id
_entity.type
_entity.pdbx_description
1 polymer ?
#
loop_
_entity_poly.entity_id
_entity_poly.type
_entity_poly.pdbx_seq_one_letter_code
_entity_poly.pdbx_strand_id
1 'polypeptide(L)'
;ITGGEPLVRKDLPVLAGLISEVSAIEDLSLSTNAVLLGPMAEELAEAGIDRVNVSLDSLREERVDEITRRPGTFRKVMDGLEAAERVGFEPIKINVVLMRGQNDDEIEDFAGITRERPWHVRFIELMPTGSNLELSEKNYISCREALRRVREIGELEPAEGPAGNGPATYYRFPGAPGTVGVITPMSHNFCDRCNRMRLTADGQLRPCLFGDLQTNLRDPLRRGQDLVPLVEETLRVKPKQHYLVQGSDDGSGGLLALSQTGG
;
A
#
# COMPACT_ATOMS: atom_id res chain seq x y z
N ILE A 1 8.63 -4.43 1.96
CA ILE A 1 8.80 -3.98 3.37
C ILE A 1 7.74 -2.96 3.71
N THR A 2 7.13 -3.09 4.89
CA THR A 2 6.06 -2.22 5.43
C THR A 2 6.10 -2.27 6.96
N GLY A 3 5.10 -1.76 7.68
CA GLY A 3 4.94 -1.87 9.13
C GLY A 3 3.95 -0.85 9.67
N GLY A 4 4.32 -0.10 10.70
CA GLY A 4 3.73 1.24 10.88
C GLY A 4 4.27 2.15 9.76
N GLU A 5 5.22 3.01 10.11
CA GLU A 5 6.08 3.66 9.11
C GLU A 5 7.44 2.95 9.10
N PRO A 6 7.82 2.19 8.06
CA PRO A 6 9.06 1.42 8.07
C PRO A 6 10.32 2.29 8.16
N LEU A 7 10.30 3.54 7.65
CA LEU A 7 11.46 4.43 7.67
C LEU A 7 11.85 4.88 9.09
N VAL A 8 11.01 4.64 10.12
CA VAL A 8 11.39 4.89 11.52
C VAL A 8 12.31 3.79 12.09
N ARG A 9 12.44 2.65 11.40
CA ARG A 9 13.35 1.58 11.79
C ARG A 9 14.78 1.96 11.37
N LYS A 10 15.62 2.22 12.38
CA LYS A 10 17.01 2.66 12.21
C LYS A 10 17.80 1.80 11.21
N ASP A 11 17.72 0.48 11.35
CA ASP A 11 18.53 -0.45 10.54
C ASP A 11 17.74 -0.98 9.31
N LEU A 12 16.83 -0.17 8.76
CA LEU A 12 16.06 -0.58 7.58
C LEU A 12 16.96 -0.85 6.36
N PRO A 13 17.98 -0.02 6.03
CA PRO A 13 18.86 -0.32 4.91
C PRO A 13 19.63 -1.63 5.09
N VAL A 14 20.11 -1.91 6.31
CA VAL A 14 20.75 -3.20 6.63
C VAL A 14 19.80 -4.37 6.39
N LEU A 15 18.54 -4.26 6.83
CA LEU A 15 17.54 -5.29 6.58
C LEU A 15 17.29 -5.47 5.07
N ALA A 16 17.16 -4.37 4.32
CA ALA A 16 16.94 -4.43 2.88
C ALA A 16 18.10 -5.15 2.18
N GLY A 17 19.35 -4.84 2.56
CA GLY A 17 20.55 -5.54 2.07
C GLY A 17 20.53 -7.04 2.34
N LEU A 18 20.18 -7.45 3.57
CA LEU A 18 20.06 -8.88 3.90
C LEU A 18 18.96 -9.60 3.10
N ILE A 19 17.90 -8.88 2.74
CA ILE A 19 16.82 -9.44 1.91
C ILE A 19 17.25 -9.52 0.45
N SER A 20 17.92 -8.50 -0.09
CA SER A 20 18.37 -8.47 -1.48
C SER A 20 19.48 -9.49 -1.78
N GLU A 21 20.24 -9.93 -0.77
CA GLU A 21 21.20 -11.04 -0.90
C GLU A 21 20.54 -12.42 -1.12
N VAL A 22 19.23 -12.56 -0.86
CA VAL A 22 18.52 -13.82 -1.07
C VAL A 22 18.24 -13.99 -2.57
N SER A 23 18.98 -14.87 -3.23
CA SER A 23 18.96 -15.05 -4.69
C SER A 23 17.59 -15.36 -5.32
N ALA A 24 16.62 -15.85 -4.53
CA ALA A 24 15.25 -16.13 -4.98
C ALA A 24 14.33 -14.89 -4.93
N ILE A 25 14.80 -13.77 -4.38
CA ILE A 25 14.06 -12.51 -4.31
C ILE A 25 14.46 -11.68 -5.53
N GLU A 26 13.53 -11.60 -6.48
CA GLU A 26 13.69 -10.85 -7.73
C GLU A 26 13.24 -9.40 -7.60
N ASP A 27 12.62 -9.05 -6.47
CA ASP A 27 11.97 -7.77 -6.26
C ASP A 27 11.84 -7.39 -4.78
N LEU A 28 12.24 -6.17 -4.45
CA LEU A 28 12.09 -5.60 -3.12
C LEU A 28 11.43 -4.22 -3.15
N SER A 29 10.18 -4.17 -2.69
CA SER A 29 9.41 -2.92 -2.63
C SER A 29 9.26 -2.38 -1.21
N LEU A 30 9.31 -1.05 -1.03
CA LEU A 30 9.02 -0.36 0.22
C LEU A 30 7.65 0.33 0.18
N SER A 31 6.82 0.18 1.22
CA SER A 31 5.60 0.97 1.40
C SER A 31 5.78 1.99 2.54
N THR A 32 5.57 3.28 2.28
CA THR A 32 5.90 4.36 3.24
C THR A 32 4.97 5.56 3.07
N ASN A 33 4.84 6.41 4.09
CA ASN A 33 4.27 7.75 3.96
C ASN A 33 5.25 8.77 3.33
N ALA A 34 6.48 8.36 3.02
CA ALA A 34 7.56 9.13 2.38
C ALA A 34 8.12 10.33 3.16
N VAL A 35 7.65 10.62 4.38
CA VAL A 35 8.11 11.77 5.17
C VAL A 35 9.61 11.71 5.50
N LEU A 36 10.17 10.52 5.63
CA LEU A 36 11.60 10.28 5.87
C LEU A 36 12.33 9.74 4.63
N LEU A 37 11.66 9.66 3.48
CA LEU A 37 12.22 9.01 2.30
C LEU A 37 13.34 9.84 1.67
N GLY A 38 13.17 11.16 1.62
CA GLY A 38 14.16 12.10 1.06
C GLY A 38 15.60 11.83 1.53
N PRO A 39 15.89 11.85 2.84
CA PRO A 39 17.24 11.59 3.35
C PRO A 39 17.71 10.14 3.29
N MET A 40 16.82 9.16 3.06
CA MET A 40 17.15 7.73 3.07
C MET A 40 17.16 7.09 1.66
N ALA A 41 16.67 7.79 0.63
CA ALA A 41 16.41 7.21 -0.68
C ALA A 41 17.66 6.57 -1.32
N GLU A 42 18.81 7.24 -1.23
CA GLU A 42 20.07 6.76 -1.81
C GLU A 42 20.56 5.48 -1.12
N GLU A 43 20.63 5.49 0.22
CA GLU A 43 21.03 4.31 1.01
C GLU A 43 20.07 3.13 0.81
N LEU A 44 18.77 3.39 0.66
CA LEU A 44 17.77 2.35 0.39
C LEU A 44 17.91 1.75 -1.02
N ALA A 45 18.23 2.57 -2.02
CA ALA A 45 18.51 2.10 -3.37
C ALA A 45 19.77 1.23 -3.41
N GLU A 46 20.85 1.67 -2.75
CA GLU A 46 22.09 0.89 -2.61
C GLU A 46 21.88 -0.43 -1.87
N ALA A 47 20.96 -0.47 -0.90
CA ALA A 47 20.57 -1.68 -0.19
C ALA A 47 19.71 -2.65 -1.02
N GLY A 48 19.31 -2.27 -2.24
CA GLY A 48 18.54 -3.11 -3.16
C GLY A 48 17.02 -2.95 -3.07
N ILE A 49 16.51 -1.81 -2.60
CA ILE A 49 15.10 -1.46 -2.80
C ILE A 49 14.90 -1.01 -4.25
N ASP A 50 14.04 -1.70 -4.99
CA ASP A 50 13.79 -1.41 -6.41
C ASP A 50 12.70 -0.36 -6.63
N ARG A 51 11.67 -0.37 -5.77
CA ARG A 51 10.46 0.44 -5.97
C ARG A 51 9.72 0.83 -4.69
N VAL A 52 8.94 1.90 -4.77
CA VAL A 52 8.21 2.45 -3.63
C VAL A 52 6.70 2.51 -3.85
N ASN A 53 5.95 2.29 -2.77
CA ASN A 53 4.52 2.57 -2.66
C ASN A 53 4.34 3.68 -1.62
N VAL A 54 3.99 4.88 -2.05
CA VAL A 54 3.81 6.04 -1.19
C VAL A 54 2.33 6.19 -0.85
N SER A 55 1.99 6.21 0.43
CA SER A 55 0.65 6.56 0.89
C SER A 55 0.51 8.09 0.97
N LEU A 56 -0.38 8.65 0.16
CA LEU A 56 -0.63 10.10 0.10
C LEU A 56 -2.13 10.33 -0.18
N ASP A 57 -2.86 10.76 0.86
CA ASP A 57 -4.32 10.89 0.78
C ASP A 57 -4.79 12.29 0.37
N SER A 58 -3.88 13.25 0.14
CA SER A 58 -4.21 14.59 -0.34
C SER A 58 -3.04 15.26 -1.07
N LEU A 59 -3.34 16.10 -2.06
CA LEU A 59 -2.39 16.99 -2.74
C LEU A 59 -2.40 18.40 -2.16
N ARG A 60 -3.30 18.69 -1.22
CA ARG A 60 -3.39 19.97 -0.50
C ARG A 60 -2.53 19.93 0.75
N GLU A 61 -1.56 20.83 0.81
CA GLU A 61 -0.62 20.96 1.92
C GLU A 61 -1.33 21.07 3.28
N GLU A 62 -2.33 21.96 3.38
CA GLU A 62 -3.09 22.16 4.62
C GLU A 62 -3.78 20.87 5.08
N ARG A 63 -4.38 20.11 4.16
CA ARG A 63 -5.09 18.86 4.48
C ARG A 63 -4.12 17.78 4.96
N VAL A 64 -2.95 17.64 4.33
CA VAL A 64 -1.91 16.70 4.77
C VAL A 64 -1.38 17.07 6.15
N ASP A 65 -1.11 18.35 6.39
CA ASP A 65 -0.60 18.82 7.68
C ASP A 65 -1.65 18.68 8.80
N GLU A 66 -2.94 18.87 8.50
CA GLU A 66 -4.06 18.61 9.42
C GLU A 66 -4.18 17.13 9.78
N ILE A 67 -4.19 16.25 8.77
CA ILE A 67 -4.27 14.79 8.96
C ILE A 67 -3.10 14.28 9.81
N THR A 68 -1.90 14.76 9.50
CA THR A 68 -0.65 14.33 10.17
C THR A 68 -0.39 15.08 11.48
N ARG A 69 -1.18 16.13 11.77
CA ARG A 69 -1.04 17.05 12.91
C ARG A 69 0.37 17.64 13.02
N ARG A 70 1.02 17.87 11.89
CA ARG A 70 2.42 18.34 11.83
C ARG A 70 2.63 19.23 10.61
N PRO A 71 2.93 20.53 10.81
CA PRO A 71 3.23 21.45 9.71
C PRO A 71 4.46 21.03 8.87
N GLY A 72 4.39 21.29 7.57
CA GLY A 72 5.44 21.00 6.59
C GLY A 72 5.59 19.51 6.26
N THR A 73 4.59 18.69 6.58
CA THR A 73 4.61 17.26 6.26
C THR A 73 4.43 17.04 4.77
N PHE A 74 3.52 17.77 4.14
CA PHE A 74 3.32 17.70 2.68
C PHE A 74 4.63 17.90 1.92
N ARG A 75 5.38 18.95 2.24
CA ARG A 75 6.66 19.25 1.60
C ARG A 75 7.65 18.09 1.71
N LYS A 76 7.75 17.47 2.88
CA LYS A 76 8.63 16.31 3.09
C LYS A 76 8.21 15.09 2.27
N VAL A 77 6.90 14.86 2.10
CA VAL A 77 6.40 13.80 1.22
C VAL A 77 6.81 14.07 -0.22
N MET A 78 6.63 15.30 -0.70
CA MET A 78 7.03 15.69 -2.04
C MET A 78 8.56 15.59 -2.26
N ASP A 79 9.36 16.07 -1.30
CA ASP A 79 10.83 15.90 -1.32
C ASP A 79 11.21 14.41 -1.36
N GLY A 80 10.45 13.55 -0.67
CA GLY A 80 10.62 12.10 -0.69
C GLY A 80 10.30 11.47 -2.05
N LEU A 81 9.22 11.91 -2.71
CA LEU A 81 8.85 11.47 -4.07
C LEU A 81 9.89 11.92 -5.11
N GLU A 82 10.38 13.16 -5.01
CA GLU A 82 11.44 13.66 -5.89
C GLU A 82 12.77 12.93 -5.67
N ALA A 83 13.11 12.62 -4.42
CA ALA A 83 14.27 11.80 -4.11
C ALA A 83 14.14 10.38 -4.68
N ALA A 84 12.94 9.78 -4.58
CA ALA A 84 12.63 8.47 -5.17
C ALA A 84 12.84 8.46 -6.69
N GLU A 85 12.35 9.48 -7.40
CA GLU A 85 12.59 9.64 -8.84
C GLU A 85 14.09 9.76 -9.14
N ARG A 86 14.80 10.60 -8.38
CA ARG A 86 16.22 10.88 -8.60
C ARG A 86 17.12 9.65 -8.43
N VAL A 87 16.81 8.78 -7.47
CA VAL A 87 17.59 7.55 -7.24
C VAL A 87 17.15 6.39 -8.15
N GLY A 88 16.10 6.59 -8.96
CA GLY A 88 15.65 5.62 -9.96
C GLY A 88 14.73 4.53 -9.41
N PHE A 89 13.99 4.78 -8.32
CA PHE A 89 12.94 3.85 -7.90
C PHE A 89 11.88 3.74 -8.98
N GLU A 90 11.63 2.53 -9.48
CA GLU A 90 10.74 2.29 -10.61
C GLU A 90 9.99 0.96 -10.42
N PRO A 91 8.64 0.95 -10.37
CA PRO A 91 7.73 2.10 -10.43
C PRO A 91 7.56 2.85 -9.10
N ILE A 92 7.24 4.15 -9.16
CA ILE A 92 6.70 4.91 -8.03
C ILE A 92 5.16 4.80 -8.04
N LYS A 93 4.61 4.13 -7.04
CA LYS A 93 3.15 3.96 -6.89
C LYS A 93 2.64 4.87 -5.78
N ILE A 94 1.59 5.64 -6.05
CA ILE A 94 0.93 6.48 -5.04
C ILE A 94 -0.40 5.85 -4.66
N ASN A 95 -0.60 5.58 -3.38
CA ASN A 95 -1.83 5.02 -2.83
C ASN A 95 -2.66 6.12 -2.19
N VAL A 96 -3.92 6.20 -2.62
CA VAL A 96 -4.90 7.16 -2.12
C VAL A 96 -6.10 6.38 -1.60
N VAL A 97 -6.32 6.36 -0.29
CA VAL A 97 -7.55 5.81 0.28
C VAL A 97 -8.65 6.84 0.13
N LEU A 98 -9.66 6.51 -0.69
CA LEU A 98 -10.72 7.45 -1.00
C LEU A 98 -11.75 7.54 0.14
N MET A 99 -12.03 8.76 0.55
CA MET A 99 -12.95 9.10 1.63
C MET A 99 -13.85 10.25 1.18
N ARG A 100 -15.15 9.96 1.04
CA ARG A 100 -16.18 10.94 0.69
C ARG A 100 -16.21 12.08 1.71
N GLY A 101 -16.28 13.32 1.23
CA GLY A 101 -16.28 14.52 2.06
C GLY A 101 -14.94 14.83 2.73
N GLN A 102 -13.86 14.09 2.39
CA GLN A 102 -12.51 14.37 2.91
C GLN A 102 -11.52 14.64 1.79
N ASN A 103 -11.33 13.70 0.86
CA ASN A 103 -10.38 13.82 -0.24
C ASN A 103 -10.96 13.46 -1.61
N ASP A 104 -12.26 13.16 -1.67
CA ASP A 104 -12.92 12.86 -2.93
C ASP A 104 -12.96 14.06 -3.89
N ASP A 105 -12.78 15.28 -3.40
CA ASP A 105 -12.65 16.48 -4.24
C ASP A 105 -11.32 16.58 -4.99
N GLU A 106 -10.34 15.70 -4.73
CA GLU A 106 -9.01 15.68 -5.37
C GLU A 106 -8.81 14.49 -6.35
N ILE A 107 -9.85 13.70 -6.63
CA ILE A 107 -9.76 12.50 -7.50
C ILE A 107 -9.20 12.85 -8.88
N GLU A 108 -9.72 13.92 -9.48
CA GLU A 108 -9.31 14.43 -10.80
C GLU A 108 -7.87 14.96 -10.77
N ASP A 109 -7.49 15.64 -9.68
CA ASP A 109 -6.14 16.20 -9.50
C ASP A 109 -5.10 15.08 -9.43
N PHE A 110 -5.34 14.06 -8.60
CA PHE A 110 -4.49 12.88 -8.51
C PHE A 110 -4.36 12.15 -9.85
N ALA A 111 -5.48 11.97 -10.57
CA ALA A 111 -5.43 11.36 -11.89
C ALA A 111 -4.65 12.24 -12.89
N GLY A 112 -4.80 13.56 -12.81
CA GLY A 112 -4.11 14.52 -13.67
C GLY A 112 -2.59 14.40 -13.63
N ILE A 113 -1.99 14.21 -12.45
CA ILE A 113 -0.53 14.08 -12.29
C ILE A 113 0.06 12.94 -13.14
N THR A 114 -0.69 11.87 -13.36
CA THR A 114 -0.23 10.72 -14.15
C THR A 114 0.06 11.06 -15.62
N ARG A 115 -0.46 12.20 -16.11
CA ARG A 115 -0.20 12.71 -17.47
C ARG A 115 1.18 13.33 -17.62
N GLU A 116 1.77 13.80 -16.51
CA GLU A 116 3.01 14.57 -16.51
C GLU A 116 4.18 13.78 -15.95
N ARG A 117 3.92 12.88 -14.99
CA ARG A 117 4.95 12.09 -14.31
C ARG A 117 4.72 10.59 -14.47
N PRO A 118 5.77 9.75 -14.48
CA PRO A 118 5.67 8.29 -14.50
C PRO A 118 5.21 7.73 -13.14
N TRP A 119 4.24 8.40 -12.51
CA TRP A 119 3.65 8.01 -11.25
C TRP A 119 2.39 7.19 -11.48
N HIS A 120 2.25 6.14 -10.69
CA HIS A 120 1.13 5.22 -10.79
C HIS A 120 0.21 5.42 -9.60
N VAL A 121 -0.78 6.29 -9.77
CA VAL A 121 -1.79 6.61 -8.75
C VAL A 121 -2.79 5.46 -8.65
N ARG A 122 -3.06 5.00 -7.44
CA ARG A 122 -3.99 3.91 -7.13
C ARG A 122 -5.02 4.39 -6.12
N PHE A 123 -6.25 4.47 -6.55
CA PHE A 123 -7.38 4.71 -5.68
C PHE A 123 -7.76 3.42 -4.97
N ILE A 124 -7.96 3.49 -3.65
CA ILE A 124 -8.26 2.36 -2.79
C ILE A 124 -9.59 2.63 -2.09
N GLU A 125 -10.51 1.68 -2.15
CA GLU A 125 -11.75 1.80 -1.37
C GLU A 125 -11.45 1.71 0.13
N LEU A 126 -12.07 2.60 0.91
CA LEU A 126 -11.96 2.60 2.37
C LEU A 126 -12.47 1.27 2.94
N MET A 127 -11.59 0.56 3.65
CA MET A 127 -11.90 -0.70 4.31
C MET A 127 -12.22 -0.48 5.79
N PRO A 128 -13.19 -1.23 6.35
CA PRO A 128 -13.51 -1.18 7.76
C PRO A 128 -12.46 -1.93 8.59
N THR A 129 -12.14 -1.34 9.73
CA THR A 129 -11.26 -1.86 10.78
C THR A 129 -11.86 -1.44 12.13
N GLY A 130 -11.45 -2.08 13.22
CA GLY A 130 -12.03 -1.81 14.55
C GLY A 130 -11.92 -0.34 15.00
N SER A 131 -10.99 0.44 14.43
CA SER A 131 -10.80 1.86 14.77
C SER A 131 -11.54 2.85 13.87
N ASN A 132 -12.14 2.40 12.76
CA ASN A 132 -12.73 3.31 11.76
C ASN A 132 -14.11 2.86 11.25
N LEU A 133 -14.87 2.07 12.01
CA LEU A 133 -16.17 1.54 11.57
C LEU A 133 -17.14 2.64 11.12
N GLU A 134 -17.39 3.65 11.97
CA GLU A 134 -18.29 4.76 11.64
C GLU A 134 -17.80 5.58 10.44
N LEU A 135 -16.49 5.79 10.34
CA LEU A 135 -15.86 6.48 9.21
C LEU A 135 -16.07 5.67 7.91
N SER A 136 -15.86 4.36 7.97
CA SER A 136 -16.02 3.46 6.82
C SER A 136 -17.45 3.45 6.29
N GLU A 137 -18.44 3.47 7.18
CA GLU A 137 -19.85 3.51 6.82
C GLU A 137 -20.23 4.84 6.16
N LYS A 138 -19.84 5.97 6.76
CA LYS A 138 -20.28 7.31 6.33
C LYS A 138 -19.51 7.86 5.14
N ASN A 139 -18.22 7.56 5.04
CA ASN A 139 -17.31 8.19 4.09
C ASN A 139 -16.92 7.25 2.94
N TYR A 140 -17.62 6.13 2.75
CA TYR A 140 -17.34 5.25 1.62
C TYR A 140 -17.63 5.91 0.26
N ILE A 141 -16.68 5.72 -0.65
CA ILE A 141 -16.82 6.00 -2.09
C ILE A 141 -16.22 4.83 -2.86
N SER A 142 -16.94 4.35 -3.87
CA SER A 142 -16.48 3.23 -4.69
C SER A 142 -15.46 3.68 -5.72
N CYS A 143 -14.52 2.80 -6.08
CA CYS A 143 -13.59 3.07 -7.17
C CYS A 143 -14.31 3.21 -8.53
N ARG A 144 -15.50 2.64 -8.68
CA ARG A 144 -16.35 2.84 -9.87
C ARG A 144 -16.76 4.30 -10.02
N GLU A 145 -17.12 4.95 -8.93
CA GLU A 145 -17.44 6.38 -8.92
C GLU A 145 -16.21 7.24 -9.21
N ALA A 146 -15.06 6.90 -8.61
CA ALA A 146 -13.80 7.57 -8.89
C ALA A 146 -13.44 7.49 -10.38
N LEU A 147 -13.49 6.30 -11.00
CA LEU A 147 -13.23 6.15 -12.44
C LEU A 147 -14.24 6.88 -13.31
N ARG A 148 -15.50 7.03 -12.87
CA ARG A 148 -16.49 7.83 -13.59
C ARG A 148 -16.05 9.29 -13.63
N ARG A 149 -15.62 9.85 -12.50
CA ARG A 149 -15.11 11.22 -12.38
C ARG A 149 -13.84 11.44 -13.19
N VAL A 150 -12.88 10.51 -13.12
CA VAL A 150 -11.66 10.60 -13.94
C VAL A 150 -11.97 10.59 -15.44
N ARG A 151 -13.01 9.86 -15.88
CA ARG A 151 -13.45 9.88 -17.29
C ARG A 151 -14.09 11.20 -17.73
N GLU A 152 -14.52 12.06 -16.80
CA GLU A 152 -15.04 13.40 -17.13
C GLU A 152 -13.91 14.34 -17.60
N ILE A 153 -12.67 14.10 -17.17
CA ILE A 153 -11.49 14.90 -17.55
C ILE A 153 -10.65 14.27 -18.68
N GLY A 154 -11.04 13.11 -19.21
CA GLY A 154 -10.40 12.53 -20.38
C GLY A 154 -10.67 11.03 -20.58
N GLU A 155 -10.33 10.54 -21.77
CA GLU A 155 -10.45 9.12 -22.10
C GLU A 155 -9.46 8.25 -21.31
N LEU A 156 -9.95 7.15 -20.75
CA LEU A 156 -9.15 6.17 -20.01
C LEU A 156 -9.19 4.82 -20.73
N GLU A 157 -8.02 4.36 -21.17
CA GLU A 157 -7.82 3.06 -21.80
C GLU A 157 -7.35 2.03 -20.78
N PRO A 158 -7.79 0.76 -20.84
CA PRO A 158 -7.22 -0.31 -20.03
C PRO A 158 -5.70 -0.43 -20.24
N ALA A 159 -4.95 -0.68 -19.17
CA ALA A 159 -3.51 -0.88 -19.22
C ALA A 159 -3.10 -2.09 -18.36
N GLU A 160 -2.02 -2.78 -18.74
CA GLU A 160 -1.44 -3.87 -17.93
C GLU A 160 -0.93 -3.38 -16.56
N GLY A 161 -0.58 -2.08 -16.48
CA GLY A 161 -0.06 -1.46 -15.26
C GLY A 161 1.46 -1.62 -15.12
N PRO A 162 2.06 -0.93 -14.14
CA PRO A 162 3.49 -1.04 -13.89
C PRO A 162 3.87 -2.38 -13.24
N ALA A 163 5.14 -2.76 -13.36
CA ALA A 163 5.69 -3.97 -12.77
C ALA A 163 5.39 -4.09 -11.26
N GLY A 164 5.27 -5.33 -10.80
CA GLY A 164 5.10 -5.68 -9.40
C GLY A 164 3.74 -6.23 -9.02
N ASN A 165 3.70 -6.87 -7.86
CA ASN A 165 2.51 -7.56 -7.38
C ASN A 165 1.48 -6.59 -6.79
N GLY A 166 0.20 -6.90 -6.96
CA GLY A 166 -0.89 -6.13 -6.35
C GLY A 166 -2.23 -6.38 -7.02
N PRO A 167 -3.34 -6.06 -6.35
CA PRO A 167 -4.68 -6.37 -6.86
C PRO A 167 -5.26 -5.31 -7.80
N ALA A 168 -4.50 -4.26 -8.11
CA ALA A 168 -5.01 -3.11 -8.84
C ALA A 168 -5.33 -3.45 -10.29
N THR A 169 -6.42 -2.89 -10.80
CA THR A 169 -6.71 -2.83 -12.24
C THR A 169 -6.31 -1.45 -12.73
N TYR A 170 -5.60 -1.37 -13.85
CA TYR A 170 -5.01 -0.12 -14.33
C TYR A 170 -5.66 0.39 -15.61
N TYR A 171 -5.66 1.72 -15.70
CA TYR A 171 -6.05 2.51 -16.85
C TYR A 171 -5.00 3.57 -17.12
N ARG A 172 -5.00 4.12 -18.32
CA ARG A 172 -4.05 5.16 -18.75
C ARG A 172 -4.77 6.19 -19.62
N PHE A 173 -4.41 7.46 -19.44
CA PHE A 173 -4.77 8.50 -20.41
C PHE A 173 -3.88 8.36 -21.65
N PRO A 174 -4.40 8.51 -22.88
CA PRO A 174 -3.59 8.39 -24.10
C PRO A 174 -2.29 9.20 -24.03
N GLY A 175 -1.14 8.52 -24.22
CA GLY A 175 0.20 9.13 -24.17
C GLY A 175 0.76 9.43 -22.78
N ALA A 176 0.01 9.19 -21.69
CA ALA A 176 0.48 9.46 -20.34
C ALA A 176 1.60 8.49 -19.90
N PRO A 177 2.66 8.97 -19.24
CA PRO A 177 3.72 8.12 -18.69
C PRO A 177 3.26 7.30 -17.48
N GLY A 178 2.35 7.85 -16.67
CA GLY A 178 1.78 7.19 -15.50
C GLY A 178 0.54 6.34 -15.80
N THR A 179 -0.07 5.82 -14.73
CA THR A 179 -1.35 5.08 -14.81
C THR A 179 -2.26 5.42 -13.65
N VAL A 180 -3.57 5.35 -13.89
CA VAL A 180 -4.61 5.40 -12.86
C VAL A 180 -5.07 3.97 -12.55
N GLY A 181 -4.82 3.51 -11.34
CA GLY A 181 -5.22 2.20 -10.84
C GLY A 181 -6.37 2.28 -9.85
N VAL A 182 -7.12 1.19 -9.71
CA VAL A 182 -8.14 1.02 -8.68
C VAL A 182 -7.97 -0.30 -7.93
N ILE A 183 -8.13 -0.25 -6.61
CA ILE A 183 -8.11 -1.40 -5.71
C ILE A 183 -9.46 -1.44 -4.99
N THR A 184 -10.22 -2.50 -5.25
CA THR A 184 -11.65 -2.61 -4.94
C THR A 184 -11.98 -3.67 -3.86
N PRO A 185 -11.34 -3.64 -2.67
CA PRO A 185 -11.51 -4.69 -1.67
C PRO A 185 -12.96 -4.81 -1.18
N MET A 186 -13.80 -3.79 -1.36
CA MET A 186 -15.19 -3.80 -0.93
C MET A 186 -16.13 -4.17 -2.07
N SER A 187 -15.99 -3.52 -3.23
CA SER A 187 -16.90 -3.71 -4.35
C SER A 187 -16.60 -4.92 -5.22
N HIS A 188 -15.33 -5.33 -5.34
CA HIS A 188 -14.91 -6.49 -6.15
C HIS A 188 -13.73 -7.21 -5.52
N ASN A 189 -14.00 -8.40 -4.98
CA ASN A 189 -12.99 -9.24 -4.35
C ASN A 189 -11.96 -9.76 -5.39
N PHE A 190 -10.69 -9.77 -5.02
CA PHE A 190 -9.55 -10.26 -5.81
C PHE A 190 -8.76 -11.37 -5.09
N CYS A 191 -9.37 -12.00 -4.08
CA CYS A 191 -8.72 -13.04 -3.27
C CYS A 191 -8.39 -14.31 -4.06
N ASP A 192 -9.13 -14.60 -5.12
CA ASP A 192 -8.90 -15.72 -6.04
C ASP A 192 -7.51 -15.69 -6.69
N ARG A 193 -6.96 -14.50 -6.91
CA ARG A 193 -5.61 -14.26 -7.45
C ARG A 193 -4.59 -13.81 -6.39
N CYS A 194 -4.93 -13.86 -5.10
CA CYS A 194 -4.08 -13.34 -4.04
C CYS A 194 -2.94 -14.31 -3.66
N ASN A 195 -1.72 -13.94 -3.99
CA ASN A 195 -0.48 -14.67 -3.65
C ASN A 195 0.26 -14.12 -2.42
N ARG A 196 -0.37 -13.24 -1.63
CA ARG A 196 0.30 -12.54 -0.51
C ARG A 196 0.19 -13.27 0.82
N MET A 197 1.26 -13.21 1.60
CA MET A 197 1.30 -13.48 3.04
C MET A 197 1.97 -12.31 3.75
N ARG A 198 1.89 -12.28 5.08
CA ARG A 198 2.37 -11.13 5.85
C ARG A 198 3.02 -11.56 7.14
N LEU A 199 4.23 -11.08 7.39
CA LEU A 199 4.89 -11.23 8.67
C LEU A 199 4.69 -9.96 9.49
N THR A 200 4.08 -10.07 10.65
CA THR A 200 3.89 -8.95 11.57
C THR A 200 5.20 -8.58 12.28
N ALA A 201 5.26 -7.38 12.87
CA ALA A 201 6.45 -6.92 13.58
C ALA A 201 6.79 -7.77 14.83
N ASP A 202 5.81 -8.42 15.43
CA ASP A 202 5.99 -9.36 16.55
C ASP A 202 6.28 -10.80 16.10
N GLY A 203 6.34 -11.06 14.79
CA GLY A 203 6.81 -12.31 14.18
C GLY A 203 5.73 -13.37 13.97
N GLN A 204 4.49 -12.93 13.73
CA GLN A 204 3.36 -13.77 13.35
C GLN A 204 3.18 -13.76 11.83
N LEU A 205 3.15 -14.95 11.23
CA LEU A 205 2.79 -15.12 9.83
C LEU A 205 1.27 -15.14 9.69
N ARG A 206 0.73 -14.24 8.86
CA ARG A 206 -0.68 -14.14 8.50
C ARG A 206 -0.84 -14.52 7.04
N PRO A 207 -1.73 -15.47 6.69
CA PRO A 207 -1.98 -15.82 5.29
C PRO A 207 -2.88 -14.79 4.58
N CYS A 208 -3.55 -13.93 5.35
CA CYS A 208 -4.42 -12.87 4.85
C CYS A 208 -4.21 -11.60 5.67
N LEU A 209 -4.41 -10.45 5.02
CA LEU A 209 -4.42 -9.15 5.69
C LEU A 209 -5.58 -9.04 6.69
N PHE A 210 -6.72 -9.61 6.31
CA PHE A 210 -7.95 -9.66 7.09
C PHE A 210 -8.18 -11.08 7.59
N GLY A 211 -8.62 -11.24 8.82
CA GLY A 211 -8.74 -12.55 9.47
C GLY A 211 -7.75 -12.71 10.63
N ASP A 212 -8.13 -13.53 11.59
CA ASP A 212 -7.47 -13.73 12.87
C ASP A 212 -6.40 -14.83 12.85
N LEU A 213 -6.30 -15.60 11.75
CA LEU A 213 -5.33 -16.69 11.63
C LEU A 213 -3.89 -16.16 11.62
N GLN A 214 -3.09 -16.67 12.55
CA GLN A 214 -1.70 -16.31 12.75
C GLN A 214 -0.87 -17.52 13.14
N THR A 215 0.36 -17.59 12.65
CA THR A 215 1.33 -18.64 13.00
C THR A 215 2.61 -18.01 13.53
N ASN A 216 2.99 -18.34 14.76
CA ASN A 216 4.20 -17.79 15.40
C ASN A 216 5.46 -18.41 14.77
N LEU A 217 6.23 -17.61 14.03
CA LEU A 217 7.51 -18.02 13.46
C LEU A 217 8.70 -17.61 14.34
N ARG A 218 8.54 -16.55 15.15
CA ARG A 218 9.63 -15.97 15.94
C ARG A 218 10.18 -16.93 16.99
N ASP A 219 9.31 -17.53 17.79
CA ASP A 219 9.76 -18.33 18.92
C ASP A 219 10.35 -19.68 18.48
N PRO A 220 9.78 -20.40 17.49
CA PRO A 220 10.45 -21.54 16.85
C PRO A 220 11.82 -21.19 16.27
N LEU A 221 11.94 -20.07 15.53
CA LEU A 221 13.21 -19.63 14.96
C LEU A 221 14.27 -19.42 16.03
N ARG A 222 13.91 -18.76 17.13
CA ARG A 222 14.82 -18.52 18.27
C ARG A 222 15.26 -19.80 18.98
N ARG A 223 14.51 -20.89 18.84
CA ARG A 223 14.87 -22.22 19.33
C ARG A 223 15.67 -23.04 18.30
N GLY A 224 15.99 -22.46 17.13
CA GLY A 224 16.70 -23.15 16.05
C GLY A 224 15.83 -24.20 15.34
N GLN A 225 14.51 -24.07 15.38
CA GLN A 225 13.59 -24.99 14.70
C GLN A 225 13.47 -24.62 13.22
N ASP A 226 13.24 -25.63 12.37
CA ASP A 226 12.89 -25.43 10.98
C ASP A 226 11.49 -24.80 10.86
N LEU A 227 11.41 -23.72 10.09
CA LEU A 227 10.18 -22.96 9.89
C LEU A 227 9.37 -23.43 8.68
N VAL A 228 9.97 -24.17 7.74
CA VAL A 228 9.29 -24.55 6.49
C VAL A 228 7.96 -25.26 6.74
N PRO A 229 7.86 -26.25 7.67
CA PRO A 229 6.58 -26.91 7.95
C PRO A 229 5.50 -25.95 8.45
N LEU A 230 5.86 -24.95 9.26
CA LEU A 230 4.94 -23.95 9.80
C LEU A 230 4.42 -23.04 8.69
N VAL A 231 5.31 -22.59 7.80
CA VAL A 231 4.93 -21.74 6.65
C VAL A 231 3.99 -22.48 5.71
N GLU A 232 4.30 -23.74 5.39
CA GLU A 232 3.44 -24.57 4.54
C GLU A 232 2.06 -24.82 5.14
N GLU A 233 1.99 -25.06 6.46
CA GLU A 233 0.73 -25.23 7.16
C GLU A 233 -0.12 -23.95 7.08
N THR A 234 0.47 -22.78 7.34
CA THR A 234 -0.21 -21.48 7.21
C THR A 234 -0.75 -21.26 5.79
N LEU A 235 0.01 -21.67 4.77
CA LEU A 235 -0.41 -21.60 3.37
C LEU A 235 -1.63 -22.48 3.08
N ARG A 236 -1.67 -23.71 3.60
CA ARG A 236 -2.80 -24.64 3.38
C ARG A 236 -4.11 -24.15 3.98
N VAL A 237 -4.03 -23.39 5.07
CA VAL A 237 -5.21 -22.85 5.78
C VAL A 237 -5.55 -21.42 5.37
N LYS A 238 -4.91 -20.88 4.32
CA LYS A 238 -5.23 -19.56 3.79
C LYS A 238 -6.72 -19.50 3.39
N PRO A 239 -7.49 -18.53 3.92
CA PRO A 239 -8.90 -18.41 3.58
C PRO A 239 -9.07 -18.10 2.08
N LYS A 240 -10.12 -18.65 1.47
CA LYS A 240 -10.45 -18.41 0.06
C LYS A 240 -10.69 -16.94 -0.25
N GLN A 241 -11.27 -16.21 0.72
CA GLN A 241 -11.57 -14.79 0.60
C GLN A 241 -11.80 -14.16 1.98
N HIS A 242 -11.68 -12.83 2.05
CA HIS A 242 -12.19 -12.05 3.18
C HIS A 242 -13.69 -11.79 3.05
N TYR A 243 -14.32 -11.36 4.14
CA TYR A 243 -15.76 -11.09 4.25
C TYR A 243 -16.05 -9.72 4.85
N LEU A 244 -15.24 -8.71 4.51
CA LEU A 244 -15.40 -7.34 4.99
C LEU A 244 -16.80 -6.79 4.67
N VAL A 245 -17.38 -6.09 5.64
CA VAL A 245 -18.69 -5.42 5.51
C VAL A 245 -18.53 -3.98 6.01
N GLN A 246 -18.94 -2.99 5.21
CA GLN A 246 -18.86 -1.58 5.60
C GLN A 246 -19.54 -1.33 6.95
N GLY A 247 -18.91 -0.53 7.80
CA GLY A 247 -19.43 -0.24 9.14
C GLY A 247 -19.35 -1.38 10.16
N SER A 248 -18.85 -2.56 9.78
CA SER A 248 -18.73 -3.73 10.65
C SER A 248 -17.28 -4.19 10.79
N ASP A 249 -16.92 -4.71 11.96
CA ASP A 249 -15.66 -5.41 12.17
C ASP A 249 -15.69 -6.85 11.63
N ASP A 250 -16.85 -7.31 11.15
CA ASP A 250 -17.01 -8.60 10.48
C ASP A 250 -16.02 -8.76 9.32
N GLY A 251 -15.38 -9.93 9.29
CA GLY A 251 -14.38 -10.26 8.28
C GLY A 251 -13.05 -9.50 8.39
N SER A 252 -12.92 -8.50 9.29
CA SER A 252 -11.65 -7.81 9.55
C SER A 252 -10.64 -8.70 10.29
N GLY A 253 -11.14 -9.69 11.03
CA GLY A 253 -10.32 -10.58 11.86
C GLY A 253 -9.74 -9.89 13.09
N GLY A 254 -10.52 -9.01 13.73
CA GLY A 254 -10.09 -8.24 14.89
C GLY A 254 -8.99 -7.21 14.57
N LEU A 255 -8.80 -6.86 13.30
CA LEU A 255 -7.83 -5.86 12.89
C LEU A 255 -8.26 -4.48 13.39
N LEU A 256 -7.51 -3.90 14.33
CA LEU A 256 -7.81 -2.58 14.87
C LEU A 256 -7.49 -1.48 13.86
N ALA A 257 -6.34 -1.57 13.20
CA ALA A 257 -5.91 -0.63 12.17
C ALA A 257 -4.93 -1.29 11.18
N LEU A 258 -4.93 -0.84 9.92
CA LEU A 258 -4.03 -1.34 8.87
C LEU A 258 -2.55 -1.15 9.21
N SER A 259 -2.20 -0.07 9.92
CA SER A 259 -0.83 0.23 10.36
C SER A 259 -0.23 -0.80 11.33
N GLN A 260 -1.06 -1.60 12.00
CA GLN A 260 -0.55 -2.66 12.90
C GLN A 260 0.08 -3.81 12.12
N THR A 261 -0.39 -4.03 10.90
CA THR A 261 0.11 -5.11 10.07
C THR A 261 0.97 -4.52 8.93
N GLY A 262 0.81 -3.26 8.51
CA GLY A 262 1.48 -2.61 7.36
C GLY A 262 0.69 -2.52 6.05
N GLY A 263 -0.57 -2.11 6.15
CA GLY A 263 -1.55 -2.11 5.06
C GLY A 263 -1.66 -0.75 4.42
#